data_AF-A0AAV4WLU2-F1
#
_entry.id   AF-A0AAV4WLU2-F1
#
_cell.length_a   1.000
_cell.length_b   1.000
_cell.length_c   1.000
_cell.angle_alpha   90.00
_cell.angle_beta   90.00
_cell.angle_gamma   90.00
#
_symmetry.space_group_name_H-M   'P 1'
#
loop_
_entity.id
_entity.type
_entity.pdbx_description
1 polymer ?
#
loop_
_entity_poly.entity_id
_entity_poly.type
_entity_poly.pdbx_seq_one_letter_code
_entity_poly.pdbx_strand_id
1 'polypeptide(L)'
;MSWPHPMVVIIGSFLSTVGAGLQSLTGAPRLLQAIAKDQIIPFLKFFSKSSSRNEPTRALFLTLFIAEIGILIGNLDHIAPILTMFFLMCYMFVNLACVLQSLLRTPNWRPRFKYYHWSLSLIGSILCLVVMFLSSWYYALIAIGIAGCVYKYIEFSGAEKEWGDGIRGLALSAARYSLLRLEEGPPHTKNWRPQVLVLCKLDEELNPKYPKLFSFASQLKAGELYLFRPNCYECN
;
A
#
# COMPACT_ATOMS: atom_id res chain seq x y z
N MET A 1 13.26 38.19 -23.46
CA MET A 1 14.47 38.17 -24.32
C MET A 1 15.41 37.08 -23.83
N SER A 2 15.80 36.15 -24.69
CA SER A 2 16.87 35.18 -24.43
C SER A 2 18.11 35.56 -25.25
N TRP A 3 19.20 35.93 -24.58
CA TRP A 3 20.51 36.13 -25.20
C TRP A 3 21.19 34.75 -25.35
N PRO A 4 21.87 34.40 -26.47
CA PRO A 4 22.32 35.25 -27.58
C PRO A 4 21.35 35.39 -28.77
N HIS A 5 20.45 34.44 -29.02
CA HIS A 5 19.45 34.54 -30.09
C HIS A 5 18.15 33.80 -29.71
N PRO A 6 16.94 34.31 -30.04
CA PRO A 6 15.67 33.65 -29.70
C PRO A 6 15.55 32.20 -30.20
N MET A 7 16.19 31.87 -31.32
CA MET A 7 16.19 30.50 -31.88
C MET A 7 16.84 29.47 -30.96
N VAL A 8 17.76 29.89 -30.08
CA VAL A 8 18.39 28.98 -29.11
C VAL A 8 17.33 28.40 -28.18
N VAL A 9 16.37 29.21 -27.75
CA VAL A 9 15.27 28.74 -26.89
C VAL A 9 14.33 27.82 -27.64
N ILE A 10 14.00 28.13 -28.90
CA ILE A 10 13.10 27.32 -29.72
C ILE A 10 13.70 25.93 -30.01
N ILE A 11 14.96 25.89 -30.45
CA ILE A 11 15.65 24.63 -30.72
C ILE A 11 15.86 23.85 -29.41
N GLY A 12 16.24 24.54 -28.33
CA GLY A 12 16.43 23.94 -27.02
C GLY A 12 15.15 23.34 -26.45
N SER A 13 14.02 24.06 -26.50
CA SER A 13 12.73 23.56 -26.01
C SER A 13 12.20 22.42 -26.89
N PHE A 14 12.41 22.47 -28.20
CA PHE A 14 12.07 21.37 -29.11
C PHE A 14 12.85 20.10 -28.77
N LEU A 15 14.18 20.18 -28.67
CA LEU A 15 14.99 19.01 -28.33
C LEU A 15 14.68 18.49 -26.91
N SER A 16 14.42 19.39 -25.95
CA SER A 16 14.03 19.02 -24.59
C SER A 16 12.69 18.28 -24.55
N THR A 17 11.68 18.76 -25.29
CA THR A 17 10.35 18.11 -25.34
C THR A 17 10.40 16.75 -26.03
N VAL A 18 11.16 16.61 -27.13
CA VAL A 18 11.40 15.31 -27.78
C VAL A 18 12.09 14.33 -26.82
N GLY A 19 13.14 14.79 -26.12
CA GLY A 19 13.84 13.98 -25.13
C GLY A 19 12.95 13.49 -23.99
N ALA A 20 12.16 14.40 -23.40
CA ALA A 20 11.21 14.06 -22.34
C ALA A 20 10.11 13.10 -22.82
N GLY A 21 9.64 13.27 -24.06
CA GLY A 21 8.69 12.37 -24.72
C GLY A 21 9.24 10.95 -24.86
N LEU A 22 10.46 10.81 -25.39
CA LEU A 22 11.15 9.51 -25.54
C LEU A 22 11.42 8.82 -24.19
N GLN A 23 11.81 9.59 -23.17
CA GLN A 23 11.98 9.07 -21.81
C GLN A 23 10.66 8.51 -21.27
N SER A 24 9.56 9.24 -21.43
CA SER A 24 8.23 8.80 -20.96
C SER A 24 7.73 7.57 -21.72
N LEU A 25 7.94 7.54 -23.04
CA LEU A 25 7.54 6.44 -23.92
C LEU A 25 8.29 5.14 -23.62
N THR A 26 9.55 5.23 -23.18
CA THR A 26 10.36 4.06 -22.80
C THR A 26 10.20 3.67 -21.34
N GLY A 27 9.92 4.62 -20.45
CA GLY A 27 9.75 4.41 -19.01
C GLY A 27 8.42 3.75 -18.65
N ALA A 28 7.30 4.27 -19.15
CA ALA A 28 5.96 3.80 -18.78
C ALA A 28 5.72 2.30 -19.08
N PRO A 29 6.08 1.76 -20.27
CA PRO A 29 5.92 0.33 -20.56
C PRO A 29 6.74 -0.58 -19.63
N ARG A 30 7.93 -0.12 -19.22
CA ARG A 30 8.81 -0.89 -18.31
C ARG A 30 8.23 -0.95 -16.90
N LEU A 31 7.68 0.16 -16.41
CA LEU A 31 6.97 0.20 -15.13
C LEU A 31 5.75 -0.74 -15.16
N LEU A 32 4.94 -0.66 -16.22
CA LEU A 32 3.78 -1.55 -16.37
C LEU A 32 4.18 -3.03 -16.44
N GLN A 33 5.25 -3.35 -17.16
CA GLN A 33 5.76 -4.72 -17.24
C GLN A 33 6.28 -5.22 -15.88
N ALA A 34 6.96 -4.37 -15.09
CA ALA A 34 7.42 -4.73 -13.76
C ALA A 34 6.23 -5.09 -12.84
N ILE A 35 5.19 -4.24 -12.81
CA ILE A 35 3.97 -4.50 -12.04
C ILE A 35 3.29 -5.79 -12.50
N ALA A 36 3.24 -6.05 -13.82
CA ALA A 36 2.66 -7.26 -14.36
C ALA A 36 3.48 -8.53 -14.00
N LYS A 37 4.80 -8.41 -13.82
CA LYS A 37 5.66 -9.53 -13.40
C LYS A 37 5.46 -9.90 -11.92
N ASP A 38 5.11 -8.95 -11.07
CA ASP A 38 4.87 -9.21 -9.65
C ASP A 38 3.60 -10.04 -9.40
N GLN A 39 2.74 -10.22 -10.43
CA GLN A 39 1.50 -11.02 -10.36
C GLN A 39 0.59 -10.61 -9.19
N ILE A 40 0.62 -9.33 -8.83
CA ILE A 40 -0.24 -8.73 -7.79
C ILE A 40 -1.65 -8.55 -8.36
N ILE A 41 -1.75 -8.19 -9.64
CA ILE A 41 -3.00 -7.93 -10.34
C ILE A 41 -3.15 -8.96 -11.47
N PRO A 42 -4.09 -9.93 -11.34
CA PRO A 42 -4.17 -11.06 -12.28
C PRO A 42 -4.50 -10.63 -13.71
N PHE A 43 -5.30 -9.58 -13.88
CA PHE A 43 -5.65 -9.08 -15.22
C PHE A 43 -4.47 -8.39 -15.94
N LEU A 44 -3.46 -7.88 -15.21
CA LEU A 44 -2.26 -7.31 -15.82
C LEU A 44 -1.28 -8.38 -16.33
N LYS A 45 -1.48 -9.67 -16.02
CA LYS A 45 -0.58 -10.77 -16.43
C LYS A 45 -0.34 -10.80 -17.94
N PHE A 46 -1.30 -10.35 -18.74
CA PHE A 46 -1.13 -10.27 -20.19
C PHE A 46 0.08 -9.41 -20.62
N PHE A 47 0.39 -8.36 -19.85
CA PHE A 47 1.49 -7.42 -20.11
C PHE A 47 2.85 -7.88 -19.58
N SER A 48 2.92 -9.01 -18.85
CA SER A 48 4.20 -9.51 -18.29
C SER A 48 5.12 -10.12 -19.35
N LYS A 49 4.58 -10.54 -20.50
CA LYS A 49 5.32 -11.19 -21.59
C LYS A 49 6.38 -10.22 -22.15
N SER A 50 7.65 -10.64 -22.08
CA SER A 50 8.77 -9.96 -22.74
C SER A 50 9.10 -10.60 -24.09
N SER A 51 9.66 -9.80 -25.00
CA SER A 51 10.33 -10.31 -26.20
C SER A 51 11.69 -10.94 -25.85
N SER A 52 12.35 -11.56 -26.84
CA SER A 52 13.69 -12.18 -26.69
C SER A 52 14.75 -11.22 -26.14
N ARG A 53 14.57 -9.91 -26.30
CA ARG A 53 15.49 -8.85 -25.83
C ARG A 53 15.01 -8.17 -24.54
N ASN A 54 14.09 -8.79 -23.81
CA ASN A 54 13.42 -8.24 -22.62
C ASN A 54 12.60 -6.96 -22.87
N GLU A 55 12.22 -6.68 -24.11
CA GLU A 55 11.42 -5.51 -24.44
C GLU A 55 9.91 -5.73 -24.16
N PRO A 56 9.23 -4.75 -23.52
CA PRO A 56 7.83 -4.84 -23.14
C PRO A 56 6.90 -4.48 -24.32
N THR A 57 6.86 -5.31 -25.36
CA THR A 57 6.13 -4.99 -26.61
C THR A 57 4.64 -4.73 -26.40
N ARG A 58 3.95 -5.56 -25.60
CA ARG A 58 2.51 -5.40 -25.31
C ARG A 58 2.20 -4.14 -24.50
N ALA A 59 3.03 -3.85 -23.50
CA ALA A 59 2.87 -2.64 -22.70
C ALA A 59 3.17 -1.38 -23.52
N LEU A 60 4.14 -1.46 -24.45
CA LEU A 60 4.46 -0.36 -25.36
C LEU A 60 3.26 0.01 -26.25
N PHE A 61 2.57 -0.98 -26.82
CA PHE A 61 1.35 -0.73 -27.59
C PHE A 61 0.25 -0.06 -26.75
N LEU A 62 0.09 -0.47 -25.48
CA LEU A 62 -0.88 0.20 -24.59
C LEU A 62 -0.47 1.65 -24.31
N THR A 63 0.81 1.91 -24.03
CA THR A 63 1.30 3.27 -23.80
C THR A 63 1.13 4.15 -25.04
N LEU A 64 1.41 3.62 -26.23
CA LEU A 64 1.17 4.34 -27.50
C LEU A 64 -0.31 4.64 -27.69
N PHE A 65 -1.19 3.68 -27.43
CA PHE A 65 -2.64 3.89 -27.54
C PHE A 65 -3.16 4.96 -26.58
N ILE A 66 -2.72 4.96 -25.31
CA ILE A 66 -3.11 5.99 -24.34
C ILE A 66 -2.53 7.35 -24.72
N ALA A 67 -1.28 7.40 -25.20
CA ALA A 67 -0.67 8.64 -25.67
C ALA A 67 -1.40 9.21 -26.89
N GLU A 68 -1.84 8.36 -27.82
CA GLU A 68 -2.61 8.75 -29.01
C GLU A 68 -3.94 9.41 -28.61
N ILE A 69 -4.66 8.86 -27.62
CA ILE A 69 -5.87 9.50 -27.08
C ILE A 69 -5.57 10.92 -26.57
N GLY A 70 -4.44 11.10 -25.89
CA GLY A 70 -3.97 12.42 -25.46
C GLY A 70 -3.71 13.37 -26.63
N ILE A 71 -3.06 12.88 -27.70
CA ILE A 71 -2.76 13.67 -28.90
C ILE A 71 -4.06 14.08 -29.62
N LEU A 72 -5.05 13.20 -29.70
CA LEU A 72 -6.35 13.46 -30.35
C LEU A 72 -7.17 14.56 -29.65
N ILE A 73 -6.98 14.78 -28.34
CA ILE A 73 -7.61 15.90 -27.63
C ILE A 73 -7.09 17.25 -28.16
N GLY A 74 -5.86 17.30 -28.70
CA GLY A 74 -5.29 18.43 -29.43
C GLY A 74 -5.03 19.71 -28.63
N ASN A 75 -5.49 19.79 -27.37
CA ASN A 75 -5.34 20.95 -26.50
C ASN A 75 -4.63 20.59 -25.19
N LEU A 76 -3.43 21.15 -25.00
CA LEU A 76 -2.59 20.94 -23.83
C LEU A 76 -3.22 21.45 -22.53
N ASP A 77 -4.05 22.50 -22.59
CA ASP A 77 -4.70 23.09 -21.42
C ASP A 77 -5.72 22.15 -20.78
N HIS A 78 -6.29 21.22 -21.55
CA HIS A 78 -7.18 20.19 -21.04
C HIS A 78 -6.42 18.98 -20.49
N ILE A 79 -5.25 18.67 -21.05
CA ILE A 79 -4.45 17.49 -20.66
C ILE A 79 -3.63 17.78 -19.40
N ALA A 80 -3.11 19.00 -19.25
CA ALA A 80 -2.21 19.37 -18.16
C ALA A 80 -2.83 19.15 -16.76
N PRO A 81 -4.09 19.53 -16.48
CA PRO A 81 -4.73 19.22 -15.19
C PRO A 81 -4.86 17.71 -14.93
N ILE A 82 -5.20 16.92 -15.95
CA ILE A 82 -5.37 15.46 -15.82
C ILE A 82 -4.04 14.81 -15.43
N LEU A 83 -2.95 15.13 -16.14
CA LEU A 83 -1.61 14.62 -15.81
C LEU A 83 -1.16 15.07 -14.42
N THR A 84 -1.41 16.34 -14.08
CA THR A 84 -1.07 16.90 -12.77
C THR A 84 -1.76 16.15 -11.64
N MET A 85 -3.02 15.74 -11.81
CA MET A 85 -3.73 14.92 -10.81
C MET A 85 -3.06 13.57 -10.57
N PHE A 86 -2.65 12.87 -11.63
CA PHE A 86 -1.97 11.57 -11.50
C PHE A 86 -0.61 11.69 -10.82
N PHE A 87 0.19 12.72 -11.14
CA PHE A 87 1.48 12.95 -10.49
C PHE A 87 1.32 13.35 -9.02
N LEU A 88 0.41 14.29 -8.72
CA LEU A 88 0.14 14.70 -7.33
C LEU A 88 -0.37 13.54 -6.48
N MET A 89 -1.20 12.67 -7.04
CA MET A 89 -1.67 11.47 -6.35
C MET A 89 -0.51 10.52 -6.02
N CYS A 90 0.40 10.28 -6.97
CA CYS A 90 1.58 9.44 -6.72
C CYS A 90 2.44 10.03 -5.59
N TYR A 91 2.71 11.33 -5.63
CA TYR A 91 3.47 12.02 -4.59
C TYR A 91 2.75 12.00 -3.23
N MET A 92 1.42 12.14 -3.22
CA MET A 92 0.62 12.04 -2.01
C MET A 92 0.76 10.64 -1.39
N PHE A 93 0.61 9.56 -2.16
CA PHE A 93 0.68 8.20 -1.62
C PHE A 93 2.08 7.80 -1.16
N VAL A 94 3.13 8.20 -1.87
CA VAL A 94 4.51 7.96 -1.42
C VAL A 94 4.76 8.65 -0.09
N ASN A 95 4.36 9.92 0.03
CA ASN A 95 4.51 10.67 1.27
C ASN A 95 3.66 10.08 2.41
N LEU A 96 2.41 9.72 2.12
CA LEU A 96 1.51 9.10 3.10
C LEU A 96 2.03 7.74 3.58
N ALA A 97 2.54 6.89 2.68
CA ALA A 97 3.13 5.60 3.04
C ALA A 97 4.33 5.77 3.99
N CYS A 98 5.21 6.74 3.71
CA CYS A 98 6.34 7.08 4.58
C CYS A 98 5.89 7.53 5.99
N VAL A 99 4.82 8.34 6.07
CA VAL A 99 4.25 8.78 7.36
C VAL A 99 3.68 7.59 8.12
N LEU A 100 2.85 6.78 7.47
CA LEU A 100 2.18 5.65 8.08
C LEU A 100 3.18 4.62 8.60
N GLN A 101 4.21 4.28 7.81
CA GLN A 101 5.24 3.32 8.22
C GLN A 101 6.07 3.83 9.41
N SER A 102 6.37 5.13 9.45
CA SER A 102 7.08 5.75 10.58
C SER A 102 6.23 5.82 11.85
N LEU A 103 4.94 6.17 11.74
CA LEU A 103 4.04 6.27 12.90
C LEU A 103 3.63 4.90 13.43
N LEU A 104 3.37 3.94 12.54
CA LEU A 104 2.98 2.58 12.90
C LEU A 104 4.15 1.71 13.34
N ARG A 105 5.40 2.21 13.23
CA ARG A 105 6.64 1.49 13.51
C ARG A 105 6.63 0.11 12.84
N THR A 106 6.46 0.12 11.52
CA THR A 106 6.46 -1.11 10.73
C THR A 106 7.80 -1.85 10.91
N PRO A 107 7.82 -3.17 11.15
CA PRO A 107 9.04 -3.89 11.59
C PRO A 107 10.28 -3.67 10.70
N ASN A 108 10.07 -3.60 9.38
CA ASN A 108 11.15 -3.45 8.40
C ASN A 108 11.48 -1.99 8.04
N TRP A 109 10.84 -0.99 8.66
CA TRP A 109 11.01 0.42 8.31
C TRP A 109 12.09 1.10 9.16
N ARG A 110 13.28 1.34 8.57
CA ARG A 110 14.42 2.01 9.23
C ARG A 110 15.10 3.02 8.29
N PRO A 111 14.51 4.22 8.08
CA PRO A 111 15.08 5.24 7.20
C PRO A 111 16.42 5.74 7.77
N ARG A 112 17.52 5.50 7.04
CA ARG A 112 18.88 5.89 7.44
C ARG A 112 19.27 7.31 6.99
N PHE A 113 18.40 7.98 6.25
CA PHE A 113 18.70 9.30 5.70
C PHE A 113 18.66 10.39 6.79
N LYS A 114 19.71 11.20 6.88
CA LYS A 114 19.94 12.16 7.97
C LYS A 114 18.83 13.21 8.12
N TYR A 115 18.26 13.69 7.02
CA TYR A 115 17.24 14.77 7.04
C TYR A 115 15.81 14.26 6.92
N TYR A 116 15.60 12.95 7.08
CA TYR A 116 14.27 12.38 7.07
C TYR A 116 13.57 12.61 8.41
N HIS A 117 12.38 13.20 8.37
CA HIS A 117 11.46 13.26 9.51
C HIS A 117 10.02 13.04 9.03
N TRP A 118 9.23 12.30 9.81
CA TRP A 118 7.85 11.93 9.44
C TRP A 118 6.95 13.16 9.20
N SER A 119 7.19 14.26 9.93
CA SER A 119 6.41 15.50 9.74
C SER A 119 6.62 16.14 8.37
N LEU A 120 7.82 16.02 7.79
CA LEU A 120 8.11 16.56 6.46
C LEU A 120 7.30 15.83 5.40
N SER A 121 7.23 14.49 5.50
CA SER A 121 6.38 13.68 4.63
C SER A 121 4.89 13.98 4.84
N LEU A 122 4.44 14.25 6.07
CA LEU A 122 3.05 14.63 6.35
C LEU A 122 2.70 15.99 5.73
N ILE A 123 3.59 16.97 5.84
CA ILE A 123 3.39 18.27 5.18
C ILE A 123 3.32 18.08 3.66
N GLY A 124 4.18 17.23 3.08
CA GLY A 124 4.17 16.91 1.66
C GLY A 124 2.86 16.27 1.21
N SER A 125 2.33 15.28 1.95
CA SER A 125 1.05 14.65 1.58
C SER A 125 -0.12 15.61 1.70
N ILE A 126 -0.17 16.44 2.75
CA ILE A 126 -1.20 17.48 2.91
C ILE A 126 -1.11 18.50 1.78
N LEU A 127 0.09 18.96 1.42
CA LEU A 127 0.29 19.92 0.33
C LEU A 127 -0.20 19.34 -1.00
N CYS A 128 0.15 18.10 -1.33
CA CYS A 128 -0.34 17.45 -2.54
C CYS A 128 -1.87 17.35 -2.56
N LEU A 129 -2.49 16.99 -1.43
CA LEU A 129 -3.94 16.91 -1.31
C LEU A 129 -4.60 18.29 -1.48
N VAL A 130 -4.08 19.32 -0.82
CA VAL A 130 -4.60 20.69 -0.97
C VAL A 130 -4.51 21.16 -2.42
N VAL A 131 -3.37 20.96 -3.10
CA VAL A 131 -3.21 21.37 -4.51
C VAL A 131 -4.16 20.60 -5.43
N MET A 132 -4.41 19.31 -5.19
CA MET A 132 -5.41 18.54 -5.95
C MET A 132 -6.82 19.15 -5.81
N PHE A 133 -7.25 19.45 -4.58
CA PHE A 133 -8.57 20.04 -4.35
C PHE A 133 -8.69 21.47 -4.89
N LEU A 134 -7.62 22.27 -4.83
CA LEU A 134 -7.58 23.62 -5.40
C LEU A 134 -7.68 23.62 -6.93
N SER A 135 -7.10 22.61 -7.59
CA SER A 135 -7.15 22.52 -9.06
C SER A 135 -8.52 22.02 -9.55
N SER A 136 -9.03 20.91 -9.03
CA SER A 136 -10.40 20.47 -9.28
C SER A 136 -10.83 19.43 -8.27
N TRP A 137 -11.75 19.81 -7.39
CA TRP A 137 -12.30 18.93 -6.36
C TRP A 137 -13.01 17.69 -6.94
N TYR A 138 -13.68 17.82 -8.10
CA TYR A 138 -14.39 16.70 -8.73
C TYR A 138 -13.44 15.63 -9.24
N TYR A 139 -12.40 16.02 -10.00
CA TYR A 139 -11.39 15.08 -10.47
C TYR A 139 -10.60 14.49 -9.30
N ALA A 140 -10.30 15.27 -8.27
CA ALA A 140 -9.61 14.79 -7.07
C ALA A 140 -10.40 13.67 -6.36
N LEU A 141 -11.70 13.85 -6.14
CA LEU A 141 -12.55 12.83 -5.50
C LEU A 141 -12.62 11.53 -6.31
N ILE A 142 -12.81 11.63 -7.64
CA ILE A 142 -12.83 10.45 -8.52
C ILE A 142 -11.48 9.72 -8.44
N ALA A 143 -10.40 10.47 -8.55
CA ALA A 143 -9.06 9.89 -8.61
C ALA A 143 -8.71 9.19 -7.28
N ILE A 144 -9.00 9.82 -6.13
CA ILE A 144 -8.84 9.22 -4.80
C ILE A 144 -9.73 7.97 -4.65
N GLY A 145 -10.98 8.02 -5.14
CA GLY A 145 -11.89 6.88 -5.13
C GLY A 145 -11.34 5.69 -5.91
N ILE A 146 -10.91 5.91 -7.15
CA ILE A 146 -10.29 4.87 -7.99
C ILE A 146 -9.06 4.29 -7.30
N ALA A 147 -8.18 5.13 -6.76
CA ALA A 147 -6.99 4.67 -6.07
C ALA A 147 -7.32 3.84 -4.82
N GLY A 148 -8.33 4.23 -4.04
CA GLY A 148 -8.82 3.47 -2.90
C GLY A 148 -9.38 2.11 -3.30
N CYS A 149 -10.15 2.04 -4.39
CA CYS A 149 -10.64 0.79 -4.95
C CYS A 149 -9.50 -0.13 -5.40
N VAL A 150 -8.50 0.41 -6.11
CA VAL A 150 -7.32 -0.36 -6.53
C VAL A 150 -6.52 -0.86 -5.33
N TYR A 151 -6.30 -0.02 -4.32
CA TYR A 151 -5.61 -0.42 -3.09
C TYR A 151 -6.33 -1.58 -2.40
N LYS A 152 -7.65 -1.48 -2.22
CA LYS A 152 -8.46 -2.53 -1.60
C LYS A 152 -8.49 -3.81 -2.43
N TYR A 153 -8.54 -3.70 -3.74
CA TYR A 153 -8.48 -4.85 -4.63
C TYR A 153 -7.15 -5.61 -4.51
N ILE A 154 -6.03 -4.87 -4.45
CA ILE A 154 -4.70 -5.45 -4.24
C ILE A 154 -4.61 -6.13 -2.87
N GLU A 155 -5.12 -5.48 -1.82
CA GLU A 155 -5.13 -6.02 -0.46
C GLU A 155 -5.91 -7.35 -0.39
N PHE A 156 -7.07 -7.40 -1.03
CA PHE A 156 -7.91 -8.60 -1.09
C PHE A 156 -7.24 -9.73 -1.89
N SER A 157 -6.75 -9.44 -3.10
CA SER A 157 -6.10 -10.42 -3.96
C SER A 157 -4.81 -10.97 -3.34
N GLY A 158 -4.08 -10.13 -2.60
CA GLY A 158 -2.90 -10.54 -1.83
C GLY A 158 -3.24 -11.48 -0.68
N ALA A 159 -4.29 -11.17 0.08
CA ALA A 159 -4.76 -12.01 1.18
C ALA A 159 -5.25 -13.39 0.71
N GLU A 160 -5.97 -13.44 -0.41
CA GLU A 160 -6.43 -14.70 -1.02
C GLU A 160 -5.25 -15.57 -1.47
N LYS A 161 -4.20 -14.98 -2.03
CA LYS A 161 -3.00 -15.71 -2.48
C LYS A 161 -2.15 -16.25 -1.33
N GLU A 162 -2.03 -15.50 -0.22
CA GLU A 162 -1.21 -15.92 0.94
C GLU A 162 -1.94 -16.92 1.84
N TRP A 163 -3.26 -16.77 2.03
CA TRP A 163 -4.04 -17.54 3.02
C TRP A 163 -5.14 -18.43 2.42
N GLY A 164 -5.38 -18.39 1.10
CA GLY A 164 -6.37 -19.21 0.40
C GLY A 164 -7.82 -18.69 0.47
N ASP A 165 -8.13 -17.79 1.39
CA ASP A 165 -9.43 -17.13 1.56
C ASP A 165 -9.21 -15.63 1.78
N GLY A 166 -9.81 -14.77 0.94
CA GLY A 166 -9.57 -13.33 0.97
C GLY A 166 -10.00 -12.66 2.28
N ILE A 167 -11.20 -12.93 2.79
CA ILE A 167 -11.73 -12.23 3.99
C ILE A 167 -11.02 -12.72 5.25
N ARG A 168 -10.89 -14.04 5.40
CA ARG A 168 -10.16 -14.64 6.55
C ARG A 168 -8.68 -14.30 6.48
N GLY A 169 -8.10 -14.25 5.28
CA GLY A 169 -6.73 -13.84 5.03
C GLY A 169 -6.44 -12.41 5.47
N LEU A 170 -7.37 -11.47 5.21
CA LEU A 170 -7.22 -10.08 5.70
C LEU A 170 -7.14 -10.03 7.23
N ALA A 171 -8.01 -10.77 7.92
CA ALA A 171 -8.00 -10.83 9.39
C ALA A 171 -6.70 -11.46 9.93
N LEU A 172 -6.22 -12.53 9.29
CA LEU A 172 -4.97 -13.21 9.66
C LEU A 172 -3.74 -12.32 9.41
N SER A 173 -3.68 -11.62 8.27
CA SER A 173 -2.62 -10.66 7.96
C SER A 173 -2.59 -9.51 8.97
N ALA A 174 -3.74 -8.97 9.36
CA ALA A 174 -3.84 -7.93 10.38
C ALA A 174 -3.39 -8.43 11.78
N ALA A 175 -3.76 -9.66 12.15
CA ALA A 175 -3.34 -10.29 13.40
C ALA A 175 -1.82 -10.53 13.43
N ARG A 176 -1.25 -11.10 12.35
CA ARG A 176 0.19 -11.31 12.20
C ARG A 176 0.97 -9.99 12.31
N TYR A 177 0.53 -8.95 11.59
CA TYR A 177 1.17 -7.64 11.65
C TYR A 177 1.16 -7.06 13.08
N SER A 178 0.04 -7.20 13.78
CA SER A 178 -0.08 -6.74 15.17
C SER A 178 0.83 -7.51 16.12
N LEU A 179 0.92 -8.84 15.98
CA LEU A 179 1.80 -9.68 16.80
C LEU A 179 3.29 -9.37 16.58
N LEU A 180 3.72 -9.24 15.33
CA LEU A 180 5.10 -8.85 15.00
C LEU A 180 5.48 -7.49 15.59
N ARG A 181 4.53 -6.55 15.62
CA ARG A 181 4.76 -5.23 16.22
C ARG A 181 4.90 -5.30 17.75
N LEU A 182 4.24 -6.25 18.41
CA LEU A 182 4.36 -6.42 19.86
C LEU A 182 5.76 -6.91 20.28
N GLU A 183 6.43 -7.67 19.42
CA GLU A 183 7.76 -8.24 19.70
C GLU A 183 8.86 -7.18 19.83
N GLU A 184 8.78 -6.07 19.08
CA GLU A 184 9.75 -4.96 19.17
C GLU A 184 9.50 -4.01 20.37
N GLY A 185 8.37 -4.15 21.07
CA GLY A 185 8.01 -3.31 22.22
C GLY A 185 8.78 -3.68 23.50
N PRO A 186 8.86 -2.77 24.50
CA PRO A 186 9.42 -3.13 25.80
C PRO A 186 8.58 -4.24 26.45
N PRO A 187 9.22 -5.33 26.96
CA PRO A 187 8.51 -6.54 27.39
C PRO A 187 7.63 -6.32 28.63
N HIS A 188 7.93 -5.32 29.45
CA HIS A 188 7.15 -4.98 30.64
C HIS A 188 6.48 -3.61 30.49
N THR A 189 5.15 -3.59 30.58
CA THR A 189 4.40 -2.35 30.75
C THR A 189 4.51 -1.89 32.20
N LYS A 190 4.69 -0.59 32.45
CA LYS A 190 4.67 -0.04 33.82
C LYS A 190 3.31 -0.25 34.50
N ASN A 191 2.25 -0.36 33.71
CA ASN A 191 0.90 -0.67 34.18
C ASN A 191 0.67 -2.18 34.09
N TRP A 192 0.40 -2.82 35.22
CA TRP A 192 0.05 -4.25 35.25
C TRP A 192 -1.34 -4.45 34.65
N ARG A 193 -1.45 -5.37 33.69
CA ARG A 193 -2.72 -5.89 33.18
C ARG A 193 -2.67 -7.41 33.28
N PRO A 194 -3.55 -8.06 34.05
CA PRO A 194 -3.50 -9.51 34.20
C PRO A 194 -3.76 -10.17 32.84
N GLN A 195 -2.91 -11.12 32.45
CA GLN A 195 -3.19 -12.05 31.35
C GLN A 195 -3.47 -13.40 32.01
N VAL A 196 -4.74 -13.84 31.98
CA VAL A 196 -5.19 -15.00 32.75
C VAL A 196 -5.14 -16.24 31.86
N LEU A 197 -4.34 -17.22 32.25
CA LEU A 197 -4.37 -18.57 31.70
C LEU A 197 -5.23 -19.43 32.63
N VAL A 198 -6.41 -19.86 32.16
CA VAL A 198 -7.30 -20.72 32.94
C VAL A 198 -6.95 -22.18 32.68
N LEU A 199 -6.31 -22.82 33.65
CA LEU A 199 -6.04 -24.26 33.61
C LEU A 199 -7.27 -25.03 34.09
N CYS A 200 -7.88 -25.81 33.20
CA CYS A 200 -9.04 -26.62 33.52
C CYS A 200 -8.63 -28.09 33.68
N LYS A 201 -9.04 -28.71 34.80
CA LYS A 201 -8.94 -30.17 34.96
C LYS A 201 -10.19 -30.81 34.37
N LEU A 202 -9.99 -31.85 33.58
CA LEU A 202 -11.04 -32.66 33.00
C LEU A 202 -11.22 -33.92 33.85
N ASP A 203 -12.46 -34.37 34.00
CA ASP A 203 -12.78 -35.69 34.55
C ASP A 203 -12.66 -36.78 33.46
N GLU A 204 -12.81 -38.06 33.81
CA GLU A 204 -12.65 -39.20 32.89
C GLU A 204 -13.60 -39.14 31.67
N GLU A 205 -14.71 -38.40 31.79
CA GLU A 205 -15.69 -38.17 30.72
C GLU A 205 -15.39 -36.91 29.88
N LEU A 206 -14.19 -36.32 29.99
CA LEU A 206 -13.78 -35.06 29.34
C LEU A 206 -14.62 -33.83 29.75
N ASN A 207 -15.30 -33.90 30.89
CA ASN A 207 -16.05 -32.78 31.45
C ASN A 207 -15.17 -31.91 32.36
N PRO A 208 -15.31 -30.57 32.32
CA PRO A 208 -14.55 -29.69 33.20
C PRO A 208 -14.98 -29.85 34.66
N LYS A 209 -14.06 -30.29 35.53
CA LYS A 209 -14.31 -30.56 36.96
C LYS A 209 -14.77 -29.33 37.75
N TYR A 210 -14.33 -28.14 37.33
CA TYR A 210 -14.63 -26.87 37.99
C TYR A 210 -15.15 -25.81 37.00
N PRO A 211 -16.42 -25.89 36.55
CA PRO A 211 -16.97 -24.97 35.55
C PRO A 211 -17.07 -23.52 36.05
N LYS A 212 -17.22 -23.32 37.37
CA LYS A 212 -17.27 -21.99 38.00
C LYS A 212 -15.98 -21.17 37.83
N LEU A 213 -14.86 -21.82 37.51
CA LEU A 213 -13.60 -21.14 37.23
C LEU A 213 -13.71 -20.28 35.97
N PHE A 214 -14.47 -20.73 34.97
CA PHE A 214 -14.72 -19.97 33.75
C PHE A 214 -15.60 -18.73 34.00
N SER A 215 -16.64 -18.85 34.83
CA SER A 215 -17.47 -17.70 35.21
C SER A 215 -16.68 -16.67 36.02
N PHE A 216 -15.81 -17.12 36.93
CA PHE A 216 -14.94 -16.22 37.69
C PHE A 216 -13.93 -15.52 36.77
N ALA A 217 -13.29 -16.26 35.88
CA ALA A 217 -12.40 -15.67 34.89
C ALA A 217 -13.14 -14.65 34.02
N SER A 218 -14.34 -14.99 33.53
CA SER A 218 -15.24 -14.12 32.75
C SER A 218 -15.52 -12.78 33.47
N GLN A 219 -15.86 -12.85 34.76
CA GLN A 219 -16.09 -11.66 35.59
C GLN A 219 -14.81 -10.84 35.82
N LEU A 220 -13.67 -11.51 36.03
CA LEU A 220 -12.40 -10.85 36.31
C LEU A 220 -11.87 -10.02 35.12
N LYS A 221 -12.13 -10.41 33.86
CA LYS A 221 -11.78 -9.57 32.69
C LYS A 221 -12.96 -8.84 32.07
N ALA A 222 -14.16 -8.96 32.63
CA ALA A 222 -15.38 -8.37 32.08
C ALA A 222 -15.58 -8.64 30.57
N GLY A 223 -15.20 -9.83 30.10
CA GLY A 223 -15.32 -10.22 28.69
C GLY A 223 -14.11 -9.93 27.78
N GLU A 224 -13.00 -9.41 28.31
CA GLU A 224 -11.77 -9.27 27.51
C GLU A 224 -10.86 -10.52 27.49
N LEU A 225 -10.27 -10.78 26.33
CA LEU A 225 -9.35 -11.87 25.92
C LEU A 225 -8.97 -12.94 26.97
N TYR A 226 -9.36 -14.20 26.72
CA TYR A 226 -8.89 -15.40 27.42
C TYR A 226 -8.14 -16.31 26.45
N LEU A 227 -7.00 -16.86 26.89
CA LEU A 227 -6.34 -17.96 26.19
C LEU A 227 -6.74 -19.27 26.89
N PHE A 228 -7.49 -20.13 26.20
CA PHE A 228 -7.86 -21.45 26.69
C PHE A 228 -6.85 -22.48 26.18
N ARG A 229 -6.22 -23.23 27.09
CA ARG A 229 -5.38 -24.39 26.75
C ARG A 229 -5.84 -25.59 27.57
N PRO A 230 -6.51 -26.58 26.97
CA PRO A 230 -6.74 -27.84 27.65
C PRO A 230 -5.41 -28.58 27.76
N ASN A 231 -5.00 -28.94 28.98
CA ASN A 231 -3.92 -29.89 29.17
C ASN A 231 -4.54 -31.30 29.15
N CYS A 232 -4.38 -32.02 28.05
CA CYS A 232 -4.43 -33.48 28.07
C CYS A 232 -3.15 -33.96 28.76
N TYR A 233 -3.30 -34.50 29.98
CA TYR A 233 -2.21 -35.13 30.71
C TYR A 233 -2.09 -36.64 30.42
N GLU A 234 -2.76 -37.13 29.38
CA GLU A 234 -2.64 -38.51 28.89
C GLU A 234 -1.99 -38.52 27.50
N CYS A 235 -0.69 -38.27 27.46
CA CYS A 235 0.22 -38.86 26.49
C CYS A 235 1.27 -39.62 27.30
N ASN A 236 0.91 -40.84 27.71
CA ASN A 236 1.86 -41.91 27.98
C ASN A 236 1.84 -42.86 26.79
#